data_AF-A0A0B1SMU8-F1
#
_entry.id   AF-A0A0B1SMU8-F1
#
_cell.length_a   1.000
_cell.length_b   1.000
_cell.length_c   1.000
_cell.angle_alpha   90.00
_cell.angle_beta   90.00
_cell.angle_gamma   90.00
#
_symmetry.space_group_name_H-M   'P 1'
#
loop_
_entity.id
_entity.type
_entity.pdbx_description
1 polymer ?
#
loop_
_entity_poly.entity_id
_entity_poly.type
_entity_poly.pdbx_seq_one_letter_code
_entity_poly.pdbx_strand_id
1 'polypeptide(L)'
;MAKLANVIDSNEKLPGARVYNTRIYDLVIDSKETRQENGAYIPPFLQSAFDIINSFNGQKNARVLSPRIAPLVPDKLSKRILSPSLFPFYKDDSEQQILPVPKVLEAAGLNEKDRERVLEMVMEVSGARDTVDKAMKARL
;
A
#
# COMPACT_ATOMS: atom_id res chain seq x y z
N MET A 1 -25.39 -23.37 -23.85
CA MET A 1 -25.05 -22.02 -23.33
C MET A 1 -26.16 -21.43 -22.45
N ALA A 2 -27.42 -21.34 -22.90
CA ALA A 2 -28.51 -20.72 -22.12
C ALA A 2 -28.78 -21.33 -20.72
N LYS A 3 -28.66 -22.66 -20.57
CA LYS A 3 -28.84 -23.32 -19.25
C LYS A 3 -27.79 -22.92 -18.21
N LEU A 4 -26.55 -22.67 -18.63
CA LEU A 4 -25.46 -22.33 -17.71
C LEU A 4 -25.65 -20.91 -17.17
N ALA A 5 -26.02 -19.98 -18.05
CA ALA A 5 -26.32 -18.59 -17.68
C ALA A 5 -27.45 -18.53 -16.64
N ASN A 6 -28.53 -19.28 -16.84
CA ASN A 6 -29.64 -19.33 -15.89
C ASN A 6 -29.25 -19.87 -14.51
N VAL A 7 -28.32 -20.83 -14.45
CA VAL A 7 -27.81 -21.38 -13.18
C VAL A 7 -26.95 -20.35 -12.46
N ILE A 8 -26.11 -19.61 -13.18
CA ILE A 8 -25.27 -18.54 -12.62
C ILE A 8 -26.17 -17.41 -12.06
N ASP A 9 -27.16 -16.95 -12.83
CA ASP A 9 -28.11 -15.92 -12.38
C ASP A 9 -28.93 -16.34 -11.16
N SER A 10 -29.23 -17.64 -11.05
CA SER A 10 -29.94 -18.18 -9.89
C SER A 10 -29.04 -18.22 -8.66
N ASN A 11 -27.75 -18.50 -8.84
CA ASN A 11 -26.76 -18.55 -7.77
C ASN A 11 -26.44 -17.16 -7.21
N GLU A 12 -26.47 -16.10 -8.03
CA GLU A 12 -26.25 -14.73 -7.57
C GLU A 12 -27.34 -14.22 -6.60
N LYS A 13 -28.53 -14.84 -6.62
CA LYS A 13 -29.67 -14.47 -5.76
C LYS A 13 -29.68 -15.20 -4.41
N LEU A 14 -28.76 -16.12 -4.18
CA LEU A 14 -28.72 -16.89 -2.93
C LEU A 14 -28.25 -16.03 -1.75
N PRO A 15 -28.81 -16.22 -0.54
CA PRO A 15 -28.33 -15.57 0.68
C PRO A 15 -26.90 -16.05 0.96
N GLY A 16 -25.93 -15.15 0.76
CA GLY A 16 -24.49 -15.46 0.88
C GLY A 16 -23.69 -15.24 -0.40
N ALA A 17 -24.33 -15.12 -1.57
CA ALA A 17 -23.64 -14.87 -2.84
C ALA A 17 -22.88 -13.53 -2.87
N ARG A 18 -23.27 -12.58 -1.99
CA ARG A 18 -22.62 -11.27 -1.83
C ARG A 18 -21.12 -11.39 -1.53
N VAL A 19 -20.66 -12.47 -0.89
CA VAL A 19 -19.24 -12.64 -0.54
C VAL A 19 -18.34 -12.84 -1.76
N TYR A 20 -18.88 -13.37 -2.86
CA TYR A 20 -18.11 -13.66 -4.07
C TYR A 20 -17.96 -12.44 -4.97
N ASN A 21 -18.91 -11.50 -4.89
CA ASN A 21 -19.00 -10.35 -5.79
C ASN A 21 -18.64 -9.02 -5.11
N THR A 22 -18.30 -9.04 -3.82
CA THR A 22 -18.06 -7.83 -3.02
C THR A 22 -16.70 -7.93 -2.32
N ARG A 23 -16.00 -6.80 -2.19
CA ARG A 23 -14.76 -6.77 -1.41
C ARG A 23 -15.09 -7.02 0.06
N ILE A 24 -14.25 -7.78 0.75
CA ILE A 24 -14.42 -8.08 2.18
C ILE A 24 -14.57 -6.80 3.03
N TYR A 25 -13.83 -5.75 2.67
CA TYR A 25 -13.95 -4.44 3.32
C TYR A 25 -15.38 -3.86 3.27
N ASP A 26 -16.02 -3.88 2.09
CA ASP A 26 -17.38 -3.34 1.91
C ASP A 26 -18.43 -4.23 2.62
N LEU A 27 -18.17 -5.54 2.74
CA LEU A 27 -19.02 -6.46 3.50
C LEU A 27 -18.99 -6.16 5.00
N VAL A 28 -17.81 -5.83 5.54
CA VAL A 28 -17.63 -5.53 6.96
C VAL A 28 -18.21 -4.16 7.33
N ILE A 29 -18.14 -3.20 6.42
CA ILE A 29 -18.62 -1.83 6.67
C ILE A 29 -20.14 -1.67 6.42
N ASP A 30 -20.82 -2.71 5.91
CA ASP A 30 -22.24 -2.70 5.52
C ASP A 30 -22.63 -1.44 4.72
N SER A 31 -21.74 -0.99 3.84
CA SER A 31 -22.04 0.14 2.95
C SER A 31 -22.98 -0.36 1.85
N LYS A 32 -24.26 -0.04 1.96
CA LYS A 32 -25.29 -0.35 0.95
C LYS A 32 -25.16 0.46 -0.34
N GLU A 33 -24.12 1.27 -0.50
CA GLU A 33 -24.01 2.20 -1.62
C GLU A 33 -23.34 1.56 -2.85
N THR A 34 -24.20 1.32 -3.83
CA THR A 34 -24.06 1.60 -5.27
C THR A 34 -22.65 1.89 -5.78
N ARG A 35 -22.27 1.22 -6.87
CA ARG A 35 -21.23 1.67 -7.81
C ARG A 35 -21.56 3.10 -8.28
N GLN A 36 -21.13 4.10 -7.52
CA GLN A 36 -21.02 5.46 -8.02
C GLN A 36 -19.56 5.65 -8.44
N GLU A 37 -19.37 6.01 -9.71
CA GLU A 37 -18.11 6.51 -10.27
C GLU A 37 -17.77 7.91 -9.71
N ASN A 38 -17.92 8.11 -8.40
CA ASN A 38 -17.40 9.29 -7.74
C ASN A 38 -15.94 9.01 -7.50
N GLY A 39 -15.05 9.80 -8.12
CA GLY A 39 -13.61 9.70 -7.92
C GLY A 39 -13.31 9.50 -6.44
N ALA A 40 -12.69 8.36 -6.12
CA ALA A 40 -12.50 7.93 -4.73
C ALA A 40 -11.93 9.10 -3.93
N TYR A 41 -12.55 9.43 -2.79
CA TYR A 41 -11.99 10.43 -1.88
C TYR A 41 -10.63 9.93 -1.42
N ILE A 42 -9.56 10.57 -1.93
CA ILE A 42 -8.18 10.26 -1.54
C ILE A 42 -7.81 11.23 -0.41
N PRO A 43 -7.58 10.73 0.82
CA PRO A 43 -7.11 11.54 1.93
C PRO A 43 -5.83 12.32 1.55
N PRO A 44 -5.63 13.54 2.06
CA PRO A 44 -4.47 14.37 1.70
C PRO A 44 -3.12 13.67 1.85
N PHE A 45 -2.95 12.84 2.88
CA PHE A 45 -1.72 12.08 3.09
C PHE A 45 -1.46 11.02 2.01
N LEU A 46 -2.50 10.50 1.36
CA LEU A 46 -2.39 9.49 0.29
C LEU A 46 -2.27 10.10 -1.11
N GLN A 47 -2.54 11.40 -1.29
CA GLN A 47 -2.52 12.05 -2.61
C GLN A 47 -1.19 11.84 -3.34
N SER A 48 -0.07 11.97 -2.63
CA SER A 48 1.27 11.77 -3.20
C SER A 48 1.51 10.35 -3.71
N ALA A 49 0.97 9.34 -3.03
CA ALA A 49 1.07 7.95 -3.47
C ALA A 49 0.18 7.68 -4.68
N PHE A 50 -1.04 8.21 -4.66
CA PHE A 50 -1.97 8.11 -5.78
C PHE A 50 -1.48 8.85 -7.02
N ASP A 51 -0.86 10.01 -6.87
CA ASP A 51 -0.28 10.76 -7.99
C ASP A 51 0.83 9.97 -8.68
N ILE A 52 1.62 9.19 -7.93
CA ILE A 52 2.63 8.30 -8.50
C ILE A 52 1.97 7.13 -9.23
N ILE A 53 0.97 6.50 -8.63
CA ILE A 53 0.22 5.42 -9.30
C ILE A 53 -0.43 5.93 -10.60
N ASN A 54 -1.06 7.09 -10.56
CA ASN A 54 -1.69 7.72 -11.71
C ASN A 54 -0.68 8.16 -12.77
N SER A 55 0.57 8.46 -12.38
CA SER A 55 1.64 8.74 -13.34
C SER A 55 2.05 7.53 -14.18
N PHE A 56 1.97 6.31 -13.63
CA PHE A 56 2.17 5.09 -14.42
C PHE A 56 1.03 4.82 -15.41
N ASN A 57 -0.19 5.25 -15.07
CA ASN A 57 -1.35 5.15 -15.94
C ASN A 57 -1.43 6.27 -17.00
N GLY A 58 -0.37 7.08 -17.16
CA GLY A 58 -0.27 8.12 -18.19
C GLY A 58 -1.07 9.39 -17.91
N GLN A 59 -1.65 9.56 -16.72
CA GLN A 59 -2.52 10.68 -16.41
C GLN A 59 -1.77 11.95 -15.94
N LYS A 60 -0.49 11.86 -15.53
CA LYS A 60 0.34 12.99 -15.10
C LYS A 60 1.82 12.80 -15.42
N ASN A 61 2.52 13.88 -15.79
CA ASN A 61 3.97 13.94 -16.03
C ASN A 61 4.79 13.84 -14.72
N ALA A 62 4.68 12.73 -13.97
CA ALA A 62 5.62 12.47 -12.89
C ALA A 62 6.86 11.78 -13.47
N ARG A 63 8.05 12.34 -13.20
CA ARG A 63 9.33 11.79 -13.66
C ARG A 63 9.73 10.57 -12.82
N VAL A 64 8.99 9.48 -12.95
CA VAL A 64 9.20 8.23 -12.19
C VAL A 64 9.73 7.17 -13.14
N LEU A 65 11.04 6.90 -13.09
CA LEU A 65 11.66 5.87 -13.93
C LEU A 65 11.52 4.49 -13.29
N SER A 66 11.68 4.40 -11.97
CA SER A 66 11.64 3.16 -11.21
C SER A 66 11.34 3.43 -9.72
N PRO A 67 10.09 3.28 -9.27
CA PRO A 67 9.76 3.45 -7.87
C PRO A 67 10.34 2.26 -7.09
N ARG A 68 10.86 2.52 -5.89
CA ARG A 68 11.33 1.46 -4.99
C ARG A 68 10.25 1.18 -3.96
N ILE A 69 9.78 -0.05 -3.90
CA ILE A 69 8.69 -0.46 -3.00
C ILE A 69 9.29 -0.99 -1.70
N ALA A 70 8.85 -0.43 -0.59
CA ALA A 70 9.18 -0.82 0.77
C ALA A 70 10.69 -1.05 1.03
N PRO A 71 11.58 -0.10 0.66
CA PRO A 71 13.01 -0.29 0.87
C PRO A 71 13.37 -0.30 2.36
N LEU A 72 14.37 -1.10 2.71
CA LEU A 72 14.87 -1.28 4.08
C LEU A 72 16.07 -0.39 4.41
N VAL A 73 16.74 0.14 3.37
CA VAL A 73 17.98 0.90 3.52
C VAL A 73 17.89 2.19 2.68
N PRO A 74 18.38 3.33 3.20
CA PRO A 74 18.53 4.55 2.42
C PRO A 74 19.59 4.43 1.32
N ASP A 75 19.33 5.07 0.18
CA ASP A 75 20.28 5.30 -0.89
C ASP A 75 21.26 6.41 -0.49
N LYS A 76 22.55 6.07 -0.43
CA LYS A 76 23.61 7.05 -0.13
C LYS A 76 23.91 8.00 -1.30
N LEU A 77 23.31 7.76 -2.46
CA LEU A 77 23.48 8.57 -3.66
C LEU A 77 22.53 9.77 -3.63
N SER A 78 23.13 10.95 -3.46
CA SER A 78 22.48 12.27 -3.37
C SER A 78 21.31 12.44 -4.35
N LYS A 79 20.11 12.69 -3.81
CA LYS A 79 18.93 13.24 -4.51
C LYS A 79 18.49 12.44 -5.75
N ARG A 80 18.21 11.14 -5.61
CA ARG A 80 17.45 10.37 -6.62
C ARG A 80 15.97 10.79 -6.66
N ILE A 81 15.69 11.92 -7.30
CA ILE A 81 14.34 12.47 -7.51
C ILE A 81 13.54 11.62 -8.54
N LEU A 82 14.24 10.86 -9.38
CA LEU A 82 13.63 10.05 -10.45
C LEU A 82 13.22 8.63 -10.02
N SER A 83 13.59 8.22 -8.80
CA SER A 83 13.37 6.87 -8.25
C SER A 83 12.82 6.97 -6.82
N PRO A 84 11.58 7.49 -6.66
CA PRO A 84 10.99 7.69 -5.35
C PRO A 84 10.83 6.37 -4.57
N SER A 85 10.96 6.45 -3.25
CA SER A 85 10.74 5.33 -2.32
C SER A 85 9.30 5.33 -1.81
N LEU A 86 8.55 4.28 -2.10
CA LEU A 86 7.17 4.06 -1.62
C LEU A 86 7.22 3.21 -0.35
N PHE A 87 6.57 3.67 0.72
CA PHE A 87 6.47 2.95 2.00
C PHE A 87 7.81 2.49 2.59
N PRO A 88 8.87 3.32 2.63
CA PRO A 88 10.13 2.92 3.24
C PRO A 88 9.97 2.56 4.72
N PHE A 89 10.69 1.54 5.17
CA PHE A 89 10.76 1.13 6.59
C PHE A 89 11.65 2.05 7.45
N TYR A 90 12.17 3.11 6.85
CA TYR A 90 13.04 4.10 7.49
C TYR A 90 12.56 5.52 7.15
N LYS A 91 12.98 6.48 7.97
CA LYS A 91 12.78 7.92 7.73
C LYS A 91 14.11 8.51 7.28
N ASP A 92 14.13 9.12 6.11
CA ASP A 92 15.28 9.86 5.58
C ASP A 92 14.76 11.11 4.85
N ASP A 93 15.24 12.29 5.28
CA ASP A 93 14.81 13.56 4.72
C ASP A 93 15.67 13.98 3.50
N SER A 94 16.71 13.22 3.15
CA SER A 94 17.57 13.47 1.99
C SER A 94 17.04 12.85 0.69
N GLU A 95 16.09 11.91 0.79
CA GLU A 95 15.48 11.19 -0.32
C GLU A 95 14.01 11.59 -0.53
N GLN A 96 13.52 11.40 -1.77
CA GLN A 96 12.09 11.54 -2.03
C GLN A 96 11.36 10.28 -1.55
N GLN A 97 10.83 10.35 -0.33
CA GLN A 97 10.04 9.29 0.27
C GLN A 97 8.54 9.60 0.24
N ILE A 98 7.72 8.62 -0.11
CA ILE A 98 6.26 8.68 -0.03
C ILE A 98 5.79 7.71 1.03
N LEU A 99 5.01 8.24 1.97
CA LEU A 99 4.41 7.49 3.07
C LEU A 99 5.41 6.59 3.83
N PRO A 100 6.53 7.12 4.37
CA PRO A 100 7.41 6.33 5.23
C PRO A 100 6.62 5.66 6.34
N VAL A 101 6.78 4.35 6.50
CA VAL A 101 6.04 3.58 7.51
C VAL A 101 6.20 4.20 8.91
N PRO A 102 7.40 4.62 9.35
CA PRO A 102 7.54 5.31 10.63
C PRO A 102 6.73 6.61 10.74
N LYS A 103 6.66 7.43 9.68
CA LYS A 103 5.87 8.68 9.65
C LYS A 103 4.36 8.40 9.64
N VAL A 104 3.92 7.34 8.96
CA VAL A 104 2.50 6.94 8.94
C VAL A 104 2.06 6.48 10.32
N LEU A 105 2.88 5.67 11.00
CA LEU A 105 2.60 5.20 12.36
C LEU A 105 2.60 6.38 13.36
N GLU A 106 3.54 7.32 13.23
CA GLU A 106 3.55 8.55 14.01
C GLU A 106 2.27 9.38 13.81
N ALA A 107 1.84 9.56 12.55
CA ALA A 107 0.60 10.27 12.23
C ALA A 107 -0.67 9.55 12.74
N ALA A 108 -0.60 8.23 12.93
CA ALA A 108 -1.68 7.45 13.55
C ALA A 108 -1.74 7.59 15.08
N GLY A 109 -0.85 8.39 15.69
CA GLY A 109 -0.83 8.67 17.13
C GLY A 109 -0.06 7.63 17.96
N LEU A 110 0.72 6.75 17.32
CA LEU A 110 1.58 5.81 18.04
C LEU A 110 2.78 6.56 18.64
N ASN A 111 3.03 6.31 19.93
CA ASN A 111 4.28 6.74 20.56
C ASN A 111 5.47 6.00 19.94
N GLU A 112 6.68 6.44 20.26
CA GLU A 112 7.91 5.87 19.67
C GLU A 112 8.07 4.38 19.93
N LYS A 113 7.82 3.92 21.16
CA LYS A 113 7.97 2.52 21.54
C LYS A 113 6.97 1.62 20.81
N ASP A 114 5.72 2.05 20.72
CA ASP A 114 4.67 1.29 20.03
C ASP A 114 4.91 1.29 18.52
N ARG A 115 5.38 2.42 17.97
CA ARG A 115 5.79 2.53 16.56
C ARG A 115 6.91 1.55 16.23
N GLU A 116 7.96 1.47 17.05
CA GLU A 116 9.07 0.53 16.87
C GLU A 116 8.58 -0.92 16.90
N ARG A 117 7.71 -1.25 17.86
CA ARG A 117 7.18 -2.62 18.00
C ARG A 117 6.28 -3.02 16.83
N VAL A 118 5.46 -2.08 16.34
CA VAL A 118 4.63 -2.32 15.14
C VAL A 118 5.51 -2.45 13.90
N LEU A 119 6.54 -1.60 13.75
CA LEU A 119 7.48 -1.67 12.64
C LEU A 119 8.21 -3.03 12.62
N GLU A 120 8.71 -3.47 13.76
CA GLU A 120 9.34 -4.78 13.95
C GLU A 120 8.38 -5.91 13.55
N MET A 121 7.13 -5.88 14.04
CA MET A 121 6.12 -6.87 13.69
C MET A 121 5.85 -6.91 12.19
N VAL A 122 5.71 -5.76 11.52
CA VAL A 122 5.49 -5.71 10.06
C VAL A 122 6.71 -6.26 9.31
N MET A 123 7.93 -5.95 9.77
CA MET A 123 9.16 -6.47 9.17
C MET A 123 9.31 -7.99 9.37
N GLU A 124 8.89 -8.52 10.52
CA GLU A 124 8.87 -9.94 10.82
C GLU A 124 7.89 -10.68 9.91
N VAL A 125 6.62 -10.22 9.87
CA VAL A 125 5.56 -10.84 9.07
C VAL A 125 5.86 -10.77 7.56
N SER A 126 6.53 -9.71 7.10
CA SER A 126 6.93 -9.58 5.70
C SER A 126 8.21 -10.34 5.33
N GLY A 127 8.93 -10.92 6.29
CA GLY A 127 10.25 -11.55 6.08
C GLY A 127 11.37 -10.55 5.80
N ALA A 128 11.10 -9.25 5.90
CA ALA A 128 12.10 -8.21 5.77
C ALA A 128 13.15 -8.30 6.90
N ARG A 129 12.74 -8.71 8.10
CA ARG A 129 13.62 -8.87 9.26
C ARG A 129 14.76 -9.85 9.00
N ASP A 130 14.43 -11.03 8.48
CA ASP A 130 15.41 -12.05 8.09
C ASP A 130 16.44 -11.53 7.08
N THR A 131 15.99 -10.70 6.14
CA THR A 131 16.84 -10.12 5.10
C THR A 131 17.86 -9.15 5.69
N VAL A 132 17.42 -8.30 6.64
CA VAL A 132 18.31 -7.39 7.37
C VAL A 132 19.32 -8.18 8.19
N ASP A 133 18.89 -9.21 8.91
CA ASP A 133 19.75 -10.02 9.75
C ASP A 133 20.82 -10.76 8.95
N LYS A 134 20.45 -11.32 7.80
CA LYS A 134 21.40 -11.92 6.85
C LYS A 134 22.40 -10.90 6.31
N ALA A 135 21.92 -9.71 5.94
CA ALA A 135 22.78 -8.65 5.42
C ALA A 135 23.77 -8.14 6.49
N MET A 136 23.37 -8.05 7.76
CA MET A 136 24.25 -7.68 8.87
C MET A 136 25.33 -8.75 9.12
N LYS A 137 24.95 -10.03 9.08
CA LYS A 137 25.91 -11.15 9.24
C LYS A 137 26.92 -11.25 8.11
N ALA A 138 26.53 -10.94 6.88
CA ALA A 138 27.42 -10.98 5.71
C ALA A 138 28.44 -9.82 5.64
N ARG A 139 28.27 -8.79 6.48
CA ARG A 139 29.12 -7.59 6.52
C ARG A 139 30.17 -7.65 7.63
N LEU A 140 30.11 -8.67 8.50
CA LEU A 140 31.09 -9.03 9.51
C LEU A 140 31.96 -10.18 8.99
#